data_AF-A0A815LKQ7-F1
#
_entry.id   AF-A0A815LKQ7-F1
#
_cell.length_a   1.000
_cell.length_b   1.000
_cell.length_c   1.000
_cell.angle_alpha   90.00
_cell.angle_beta   90.00
_cell.angle_gamma   90.00
#
_symmetry.space_group_name_H-M   'P 1'
#
loop_
_entity.id
_entity.type
_entity.pdbx_description
1 polymer ?
#
loop_
_entity_poly.entity_id
_entity_poly.type
_entity_poly.pdbx_seq_one_letter_code
_entity_poly.pdbx_strand_id
1 'polypeptide(L)'
;MQAFREWVWVSMWIHFFFTPHPHPHRHSPYPVGLRNVISIANDFISKTYNRDSTYQSIIILQVVDNKINLETEIVIYRYLLDTYGTGERMTIVPQKQIDTYAKGERVTIVPQKQIVVSNEFTTGKFFVRGRKKGFIGIKECAANGKYISLVNHSSNKDIDISRWVLKQRIDSTSEIRYTIPNGTRLQQGKELRIYSKHNADLANGSAISALVQKQLVNKDVASWGVGDIIETRLLNHNGEEEASYLQSMELRKSNM
;
A
#
# COMPACT_ATOMS: atom_id res chain seq x y z
N MET A 1 -7.35 -25.00 -16.32
CA MET A 1 -6.80 -25.80 -15.19
C MET A 1 -6.52 -27.25 -15.58
N GLN A 2 -7.45 -27.98 -16.21
CA GLN A 2 -7.26 -29.40 -16.55
C GLN A 2 -6.22 -29.64 -17.67
N ALA A 3 -6.24 -28.84 -18.74
CA ALA A 3 -5.27 -28.92 -19.83
C ALA A 3 -3.81 -28.60 -19.42
N PHE A 4 -3.62 -27.81 -18.36
CA PHE A 4 -2.30 -27.45 -17.83
C PHE A 4 -1.66 -28.61 -17.06
N ARG A 5 -2.47 -29.42 -16.35
CA ARG A 5 -1.98 -30.61 -15.64
C ARG A 5 -1.52 -31.68 -16.63
N GLU A 6 -2.30 -31.93 -17.67
CA GLU A 6 -1.96 -32.89 -18.75
C GLU A 6 -0.62 -32.56 -19.41
N TRP A 7 -0.33 -31.28 -19.67
CA TRP A 7 0.93 -30.86 -20.32
C TRP A 7 2.17 -30.95 -19.41
N VAL A 8 2.03 -30.69 -18.11
CA VAL A 8 3.12 -30.87 -17.13
C VAL A 8 3.52 -32.34 -17.05
N TRP A 9 2.54 -33.25 -17.09
CA TRP A 9 2.81 -34.70 -17.15
C TRP A 9 3.54 -35.10 -18.43
N VAL A 10 3.14 -34.57 -19.59
CA VAL A 10 3.83 -34.83 -20.88
C VAL A 10 5.28 -34.30 -20.86
N SER A 11 5.52 -33.11 -20.28
CA SER A 11 6.86 -32.54 -20.15
C SER A 11 7.76 -33.32 -19.19
N MET A 12 7.22 -33.78 -18.05
CA MET A 12 7.94 -34.69 -17.15
C MET A 12 8.24 -36.04 -17.81
N TRP A 13 7.32 -36.57 -18.63
CA TRP A 13 7.52 -37.81 -19.37
C TRP A 13 8.66 -37.69 -20.39
N ILE A 14 8.71 -36.58 -21.14
CA ILE A 14 9.79 -36.32 -22.11
C ILE A 14 11.13 -36.16 -21.38
N HIS A 15 11.16 -35.45 -20.25
CA HIS A 15 12.40 -35.31 -19.48
C HIS A 15 12.89 -36.64 -18.91
N PHE A 16 11.99 -37.50 -18.41
CA PHE A 16 12.35 -38.77 -17.76
C PHE A 16 12.86 -39.83 -18.74
N PHE A 17 12.31 -39.89 -19.96
CA PHE A 17 12.73 -40.87 -20.98
C PHE A 17 13.89 -40.42 -21.85
N PHE A 18 14.15 -39.11 -21.96
CA PHE A 18 15.16 -38.58 -22.89
C PHE A 18 16.37 -37.93 -22.23
N THR A 19 16.51 -37.89 -20.90
CA THR A 19 17.78 -37.51 -20.26
C THR A 19 18.83 -38.62 -20.40
N PRO A 20 20.00 -38.34 -21.00
CA PRO A 20 21.03 -39.36 -21.17
C PRO A 20 21.83 -39.54 -19.87
N HIS A 21 22.09 -40.80 -19.50
CA HIS A 21 23.09 -41.12 -18.47
C HIS A 21 24.51 -40.90 -19.03
N PRO A 22 25.45 -40.39 -18.23
CA PRO A 22 26.78 -40.04 -18.71
C PRO A 22 27.62 -41.30 -18.99
N HIS A 23 27.97 -41.52 -20.25
CA HIS A 23 29.10 -42.36 -20.65
C HIS A 23 30.21 -41.49 -21.27
N PRO A 24 31.49 -41.74 -20.95
CA PRO A 24 32.58 -40.95 -21.49
C PRO A 24 32.93 -41.43 -22.90
N HIS A 25 33.02 -40.46 -23.82
CA HIS A 25 33.50 -40.50 -25.21
C HIS A 25 32.47 -40.65 -26.34
N ARG A 26 32.44 -39.55 -27.14
CA ARG A 26 32.00 -39.33 -28.53
C ARG A 26 30.50 -39.09 -28.82
N HIS A 27 30.30 -37.96 -29.53
CA HIS A 27 29.15 -37.45 -30.26
C HIS A 27 27.77 -37.44 -29.56
N SER A 28 27.13 -36.27 -29.58
CA SER A 28 25.78 -36.07 -29.05
C SER A 28 24.79 -37.10 -29.63
N PRO A 29 23.99 -37.78 -28.80
CA PRO A 29 23.19 -38.93 -29.22
C PRO A 29 21.93 -38.56 -30.02
N TYR A 30 21.58 -37.28 -30.13
CA TYR A 30 20.34 -36.87 -30.81
C TYR A 30 20.58 -36.56 -32.30
N PRO A 31 19.83 -37.19 -33.22
CA PRO A 31 19.83 -36.80 -34.63
C PRO A 31 19.38 -35.34 -34.76
N VAL A 32 19.89 -34.63 -35.77
CA VAL A 32 19.73 -33.16 -35.97
C VAL A 32 18.26 -32.69 -35.86
N GLY A 33 17.30 -33.53 -36.28
CA GLY A 33 15.86 -33.26 -36.14
C GLY A 33 15.36 -33.16 -34.69
N LEU A 34 15.89 -33.97 -33.77
CA LEU A 34 15.53 -33.95 -32.34
C LEU A 34 16.05 -32.70 -31.63
N ARG A 35 17.20 -32.16 -32.05
CA ARG A 35 17.73 -30.88 -31.53
C ARG A 35 16.83 -29.69 -31.86
N ASN A 36 16.28 -29.67 -33.08
CA ASN A 36 15.35 -28.63 -33.52
C ASN A 36 14.05 -28.69 -32.71
N VAL A 37 13.54 -29.89 -32.43
CA VAL A 37 12.31 -30.09 -31.64
C VAL A 37 12.51 -29.63 -30.19
N ILE A 38 13.63 -29.96 -29.56
CA ILE A 38 13.95 -29.52 -28.18
C ILE A 38 14.10 -27.99 -28.12
N SER A 39 14.76 -27.37 -29.11
CA SER A 39 14.90 -25.92 -29.17
C SER A 39 13.56 -25.21 -29.33
N ILE A 40 12.67 -25.74 -30.18
CA ILE A 40 11.32 -25.19 -30.41
C ILE A 40 10.47 -25.36 -29.15
N ALA A 41 10.56 -26.51 -28.47
CA ALA A 41 9.86 -26.75 -27.21
C ALA A 41 10.33 -25.78 -26.12
N ASN A 42 11.64 -25.55 -25.98
CA ASN A 42 12.18 -24.60 -25.01
C ASN A 42 11.81 -23.15 -25.33
N ASP A 43 11.83 -22.75 -26.61
CA ASP A 43 11.39 -21.42 -27.03
C ASP A 43 9.88 -21.22 -26.76
N PHE A 44 9.06 -22.24 -27.05
CA PHE A 44 7.62 -22.22 -26.75
C PHE A 44 7.36 -22.13 -25.23
N ILE A 45 8.02 -22.97 -24.42
CA ILE A 45 7.92 -22.95 -22.94
C ILE A 45 8.35 -21.58 -22.41
N SER A 46 9.45 -21.02 -22.91
CA SER A 46 9.94 -19.70 -22.47
C SER A 46 8.94 -18.59 -22.82
N LYS A 47 8.35 -18.61 -24.03
CA LYS A 47 7.37 -17.63 -24.49
C LYS A 47 6.04 -17.75 -23.76
N THR A 48 5.59 -18.97 -23.45
CA THR A 48 4.37 -19.19 -22.65
C THR A 48 4.57 -18.79 -21.19
N TYR A 49 5.72 -19.13 -20.60
CA TYR A 49 6.07 -18.74 -19.24
C TYR A 49 6.18 -17.21 -19.09
N ASN A 50 6.77 -16.51 -20.07
CA ASN A 50 6.87 -15.05 -20.04
C ASN A 50 5.54 -14.34 -20.31
N ARG A 51 4.68 -14.91 -21.17
CA ARG A 51 3.31 -14.40 -21.37
C ARG A 51 2.49 -14.52 -20.11
N ASP A 52 2.50 -15.68 -19.44
CA ASP A 52 1.83 -15.86 -18.15
C ASP A 52 2.38 -14.89 -17.10
N SER A 53 3.70 -14.68 -17.01
CA SER A 53 4.30 -13.70 -16.11
C SER A 53 3.80 -12.26 -16.36
N THR A 54 3.62 -11.87 -17.62
CA THR A 54 3.11 -10.54 -17.98
C THR A 54 1.63 -10.38 -17.62
N TYR A 55 0.79 -11.39 -17.92
CA TYR A 55 -0.62 -11.37 -17.54
C TYR A 55 -0.80 -11.39 -16.02
N GLN A 56 -0.02 -12.20 -15.30
CA GLN A 56 0.02 -12.21 -13.84
C GLN A 56 0.43 -10.83 -13.30
N SER A 57 1.43 -10.19 -13.90
CA SER A 57 1.86 -8.85 -13.50
C SER A 57 0.75 -7.81 -13.71
N ILE A 58 0.04 -7.85 -14.84
CA ILE A 58 -1.09 -6.94 -15.13
C ILE A 58 -2.23 -7.15 -14.11
N ILE A 59 -2.59 -8.41 -13.84
CA ILE A 59 -3.64 -8.75 -12.87
C ILE A 59 -3.23 -8.29 -11.46
N ILE A 60 -1.98 -8.53 -11.06
CA ILE A 60 -1.45 -8.11 -9.75
C ILE A 60 -1.53 -6.59 -9.64
N LEU A 61 -1.11 -5.83 -10.65
CA LEU A 61 -1.20 -4.38 -10.65
C LEU A 61 -2.65 -3.91 -10.50
N GLN A 62 -3.57 -4.44 -11.31
CA GLN A 62 -4.98 -4.08 -11.23
C GLN A 62 -5.62 -4.41 -9.87
N VAL A 63 -5.29 -5.56 -9.28
CA VAL A 63 -5.77 -5.94 -7.94
C VAL A 63 -5.20 -5.01 -6.87
N VAL A 64 -3.94 -4.62 -6.99
CA VAL A 64 -3.30 -3.67 -6.06
C VAL A 64 -3.94 -2.29 -6.17
N ASP A 65 -4.18 -1.79 -7.38
CA ASP A 65 -4.86 -0.52 -7.62
C ASP A 65 -6.28 -0.51 -7.06
N ASN A 66 -7.04 -1.58 -7.29
CA ASN A 66 -8.37 -1.74 -6.72
C ASN A 66 -8.34 -1.75 -5.19
N LYS A 67 -7.39 -2.47 -4.59
CA LYS A 67 -7.22 -2.49 -3.14
C LYS A 67 -6.97 -1.10 -2.59
N ILE A 68 -6.07 -0.32 -3.19
CA ILE A 68 -5.76 1.05 -2.75
C ILE A 68 -6.95 1.97 -2.92
N ASN A 69 -7.68 1.82 -4.03
CA ASN A 69 -8.87 2.61 -4.28
C ASN A 69 -9.92 2.39 -3.18
N LEU A 70 -10.17 1.12 -2.82
CA LEU A 70 -11.07 0.75 -1.73
C LEU A 70 -10.56 1.21 -0.36
N GLU A 71 -9.28 0.99 -0.06
CA GLU A 71 -8.67 1.46 1.19
C GLU A 71 -8.78 2.98 1.33
N THR A 72 -8.57 3.71 0.24
CA THR A 72 -8.72 5.16 0.22
C THR A 72 -10.17 5.56 0.41
N GLU A 73 -11.12 4.89 -0.24
CA GLU A 73 -12.55 5.16 -0.05
C GLU A 73 -12.99 4.96 1.41
N ILE A 74 -12.52 3.88 2.06
CA ILE A 74 -12.78 3.63 3.48
C ILE A 74 -12.25 4.77 4.35
N VAL A 75 -11.04 5.26 4.08
CA VAL A 75 -10.47 6.40 4.81
C VAL A 75 -11.35 7.65 4.64
N ILE A 76 -11.85 7.90 3.42
CA ILE A 76 -12.68 9.06 3.17
C ILE A 76 -14.05 8.92 3.85
N TYR A 77 -14.69 7.75 3.79
CA TYR A 77 -15.94 7.52 4.52
C TYR A 77 -15.76 7.73 6.02
N ARG A 78 -14.66 7.24 6.60
CA ARG A 78 -14.35 7.49 8.02
C ARG A 78 -14.18 8.97 8.31
N TYR A 79 -13.46 9.70 7.47
CA TYR A 79 -13.33 11.15 7.61
C TYR A 79 -14.71 11.82 7.63
N LEU A 80 -15.57 11.52 6.65
CA LEU A 80 -16.89 12.14 6.57
C LEU A 80 -17.77 11.79 7.78
N LEU A 81 -17.73 10.53 8.25
CA LEU A 81 -18.47 10.09 9.42
C LEU A 81 -17.97 10.75 10.72
N ASP A 82 -16.65 10.82 10.90
CA ASP A 82 -16.02 11.39 12.09
C ASP A 82 -16.21 12.92 12.15
N THR A 83 -16.24 13.61 10.99
CA THR A 83 -16.34 15.08 10.91
C THR A 83 -17.78 15.59 10.94
N TYR A 84 -18.72 14.97 10.20
CA TYR A 84 -20.08 15.50 10.03
C TYR A 84 -21.17 14.69 10.76
N GLY A 85 -20.82 13.54 11.35
CA GLY A 85 -21.78 12.68 12.03
C GLY A 85 -22.90 12.15 11.12
N THR A 86 -24.00 11.71 11.72
CA THR A 86 -25.16 11.12 11.01
C THR A 86 -26.17 12.13 10.47
N GLY A 87 -26.11 13.40 10.91
CA GLY A 87 -27.12 14.43 10.62
C GLY A 87 -26.93 15.16 9.29
N GLU A 88 -25.69 15.53 8.94
CA GLU A 88 -25.35 16.19 7.66
C GLU A 88 -24.63 15.20 6.75
N ARG A 89 -25.35 14.17 6.27
CA ARG A 89 -24.77 13.12 5.42
C ARG A 89 -24.30 13.66 4.08
N MET A 90 -23.01 13.99 4.06
CA MET A 90 -22.19 14.17 2.88
C MET A 90 -22.16 12.87 2.06
N THR A 91 -22.61 12.93 0.81
CA THR A 91 -22.66 11.78 -0.11
C THR A 91 -21.43 11.82 -1.03
N ILE A 92 -20.76 10.67 -1.19
CA ILE A 92 -19.67 10.54 -2.15
C ILE A 92 -20.24 10.40 -3.55
N VAL A 93 -19.85 11.29 -4.45
CA VAL A 93 -20.18 11.19 -5.87
C VAL A 93 -19.04 10.42 -6.57
N PRO A 94 -19.31 9.25 -7.17
CA PRO A 94 -18.29 8.48 -7.88
C PRO A 94 -17.72 9.31 -9.05
N GLN A 95 -16.40 9.51 -9.06
CA GLN A 95 -15.70 10.09 -10.22
C GLN A 95 -14.78 9.07 -10.87
N LYS A 96 -14.65 9.19 -12.20
CA LYS A 96 -13.76 8.38 -13.04
C LYS A 96 -12.31 8.62 -12.61
N GLN A 97 -11.58 7.55 -12.30
CA GLN A 97 -10.20 7.63 -11.79
C GLN A 97 -9.27 8.26 -12.84
N ILE A 98 -8.35 9.12 -12.38
CA ILE A 98 -7.23 9.61 -13.20
C ILE A 98 -5.99 8.84 -12.75
N ASP A 99 -5.66 7.78 -13.47
CA ASP A 99 -4.46 7.00 -13.19
C ASP A 99 -3.24 7.79 -13.65
N THR A 100 -2.50 8.37 -12.71
CA THR A 100 -1.20 8.99 -13.00
C THR A 100 -0.11 7.96 -12.75
N TYR A 101 0.28 7.22 -13.78
CA TYR A 101 1.47 6.38 -13.73
C TYR A 101 2.70 7.29 -13.87
N ALA A 102 3.33 7.63 -12.74
CA ALA A 102 4.61 8.31 -12.75
C ALA A 102 5.70 7.35 -13.27
N LYS A 103 6.23 7.66 -14.46
CA LYS A 103 7.39 6.97 -15.04
C LYS A 103 8.66 7.57 -14.42
N GLY A 104 9.39 6.75 -13.66
CA GLY A 104 10.73 7.08 -13.18
C GLY A 104 10.82 7.36 -11.68
N GLU A 105 11.82 6.73 -11.06
CA GLU A 105 12.15 6.72 -9.64
C GLU A 105 11.21 5.87 -8.76
N ARG A 106 11.75 5.20 -7.73
CA ARG A 106 11.08 4.22 -6.84
C ARG A 106 9.99 4.84 -5.95
N VAL A 107 9.07 5.62 -6.51
CA VAL A 107 7.88 6.10 -5.80
C VAL A 107 6.92 4.94 -5.72
N THR A 108 6.79 4.38 -4.51
CA THR A 108 5.98 3.20 -4.28
C THR A 108 4.51 3.58 -4.28
N ILE A 109 3.70 2.75 -4.92
CA ILE A 109 2.24 2.59 -4.78
C ILE A 109 1.70 3.19 -3.46
N VAL A 110 0.90 4.24 -3.57
CA VAL A 110 0.41 5.09 -2.47
C VAL A 110 -1.02 5.56 -2.76
N PRO A 111 -1.84 5.80 -1.72
CA PRO A 111 -3.20 6.28 -1.92
C PRO A 111 -3.19 7.67 -2.56
N GLN A 112 -3.71 7.82 -3.76
CA GLN A 112 -3.99 9.11 -4.38
C GLN A 112 -5.43 9.10 -4.90
N LYS A 113 -6.31 9.89 -4.29
CA LYS A 113 -7.72 9.97 -4.69
C LYS A 113 -8.26 11.36 -4.44
N GLN A 114 -9.02 11.84 -5.41
CA GLN A 114 -9.88 13.01 -5.25
C GLN A 114 -11.31 12.53 -5.46
N ILE A 115 -12.22 12.91 -4.58
CA ILE A 115 -13.65 12.66 -4.74
C ILE A 115 -14.43 13.95 -4.57
N VAL A 116 -15.59 14.01 -5.23
CA VAL A 116 -16.58 15.05 -4.94
C VAL A 116 -17.48 14.53 -3.83
N VAL A 117 -17.75 15.39 -2.86
CA VAL A 117 -18.64 15.08 -1.74
C VAL A 117 -19.70 16.16 -1.67
N SER A 118 -20.98 15.80 -1.57
CA SER A 118 -22.06 16.79 -1.60
C SER A 118 -23.22 16.44 -0.67
N ASN A 119 -23.91 17.46 -0.20
CA ASN A 119 -25.24 17.38 0.42
C ASN A 119 -26.18 18.41 -0.25
N GLU A 120 -27.39 18.59 0.27
CA GLU A 120 -28.41 19.48 -0.31
C GLU A 120 -27.96 20.95 -0.45
N PHE A 121 -26.99 21.40 0.35
CA PHE A 121 -26.60 22.82 0.45
C PHE A 121 -25.11 23.09 0.13
N THR A 122 -24.31 22.04 -0.01
CA THR A 122 -22.84 22.14 -0.08
C THR A 122 -22.28 21.07 -1.00
N THR A 123 -21.34 21.47 -1.86
CA THR A 123 -20.51 20.54 -2.63
C THR A 123 -19.05 20.83 -2.32
N GLY A 124 -18.28 19.80 -2.03
CA GLY A 124 -16.87 19.88 -1.76
C GLY A 124 -16.06 18.84 -2.50
N LYS A 125 -14.75 18.95 -2.37
CA LYS A 125 -13.78 17.96 -2.85
C LYS A 125 -12.96 17.47 -1.68
N PHE A 126 -12.90 16.16 -1.52
CA PHE A 126 -11.97 15.54 -0.58
C PHE A 126 -10.80 14.94 -1.36
N PHE A 127 -9.60 15.25 -0.92
CA PHE A 127 -8.36 14.85 -1.55
C PHE A 127 -7.46 14.11 -0.55
N VAL A 128 -6.96 12.96 -0.96
CA VAL A 128 -5.97 12.18 -0.23
C VAL A 128 -4.78 11.92 -1.13
N ARG A 129 -3.58 12.14 -0.61
CA ARG A 129 -2.33 11.80 -1.29
C ARG A 129 -1.26 11.32 -0.33
N GLY A 130 -0.92 10.04 -0.41
CA GLY A 130 0.27 9.46 0.19
C GLY A 130 1.45 9.48 -0.76
N ARG A 131 2.68 9.42 -0.22
CA ARG A 131 3.92 9.06 -0.91
C ARG A 131 4.83 8.30 0.04
N LYS A 132 5.66 7.39 -0.49
CA LYS A 132 6.74 6.75 0.28
C LYS A 132 7.93 6.39 -0.61
N LYS A 133 9.13 6.49 -0.05
CA LYS A 133 10.40 6.10 -0.70
C LYS A 133 10.84 4.68 -0.31
N GLY A 134 10.56 4.28 0.92
CA GLY A 134 10.98 3.00 1.48
C GLY A 134 9.84 2.00 1.74
N PHE A 135 10.11 1.08 2.67
CA PHE A 135 9.15 0.06 3.09
C PHE A 135 8.07 0.61 4.03
N ILE A 136 8.39 1.64 4.81
CA ILE A 136 7.46 2.22 5.77
C ILE A 136 6.61 3.30 5.09
N GLY A 137 5.29 3.17 5.21
CA GLY A 137 4.32 4.14 4.73
C GLY A 137 3.41 4.63 5.85
N ILE A 138 2.83 5.81 5.66
CA ILE A 138 1.71 6.30 6.47
C ILE A 138 0.44 5.69 5.88
N LYS A 139 -0.24 4.84 6.65
CA LYS A 139 -1.44 4.14 6.21
C LYS A 139 -2.69 5.03 6.36
N GLU A 140 -2.82 5.66 7.51
CA GLU A 140 -4.02 6.42 7.88
C GLU A 140 -3.65 7.49 8.91
N CYS A 141 -4.22 8.67 8.74
CA CYS A 141 -4.31 9.68 9.79
C CYS A 141 -5.79 9.82 10.15
N ALA A 142 -6.15 9.55 11.40
CA ALA A 142 -7.54 9.56 11.84
C ALA A 142 -8.07 11.00 11.82
N ALA A 143 -9.22 11.21 11.16
CA ALA A 143 -9.81 12.54 10.93
C ALA A 143 -10.12 13.30 12.22
N ASN A 144 -10.52 12.58 13.27
CA ASN A 144 -10.78 13.11 14.61
C ASN A 144 -9.50 13.36 15.44
N GLY A 145 -8.31 13.24 14.87
CA GLY A 145 -7.04 13.47 15.57
C GLY A 145 -6.69 12.39 16.61
N LYS A 146 -7.31 11.21 16.53
CA LYS A 146 -7.11 10.14 17.51
C LYS A 146 -5.78 9.42 17.38
N TYR A 147 -5.37 9.06 16.16
CA TYR A 147 -4.12 8.34 15.91
C TYR A 147 -3.55 8.61 14.52
N ILE A 148 -2.27 8.30 14.37
CA ILE A 148 -1.59 8.08 13.08
C ILE A 148 -1.16 6.62 13.00
N SER A 149 -1.38 5.97 11.86
CA SER A 149 -1.00 4.57 11.62
C SER A 149 0.10 4.48 10.57
N LEU A 150 1.19 3.79 10.93
CA LEU A 150 2.28 3.41 10.04
C LEU A 150 2.16 1.94 9.67
N VAL A 151 2.61 1.58 8.48
CA VAL A 151 2.64 0.19 8.00
C VAL A 151 3.96 -0.14 7.35
N ASN A 152 4.46 -1.35 7.60
CA ASN A 152 5.60 -1.90 6.89
C ASN A 152 5.13 -2.72 5.68
N HIS A 153 5.41 -2.22 4.48
CA HIS A 153 5.08 -2.87 3.22
C HIS A 153 6.11 -3.93 2.77
N SER A 154 7.16 -4.18 3.54
CA SER A 154 8.08 -5.27 3.24
C SER A 154 7.38 -6.62 3.37
N SER A 155 7.69 -7.54 2.45
CA SER A 155 7.21 -8.93 2.46
C SER A 155 8.12 -9.86 3.27
N ASN A 156 9.33 -9.43 3.63
CA ASN A 156 10.36 -10.31 4.18
C ASN A 156 11.29 -9.65 5.22
N LYS A 157 11.06 -8.39 5.59
CA LYS A 157 11.99 -7.63 6.42
C LYS A 157 11.29 -6.79 7.49
N ASP A 158 11.75 -6.96 8.71
CA ASP A 158 11.45 -6.09 9.82
C ASP A 158 12.32 -4.82 9.73
N ILE A 159 11.69 -3.65 9.92
CA ILE A 159 12.36 -2.36 9.79
C ILE A 159 12.50 -1.71 11.16
N ASP A 160 13.72 -1.28 11.49
CA ASP A 160 13.96 -0.46 12.66
C ASP A 160 13.54 0.99 12.37
N ILE A 161 12.58 1.49 13.13
CA ILE A 161 12.04 2.85 13.03
C ILE A 161 12.34 3.65 14.31
N SER A 162 13.35 3.21 15.07
CA SER A 162 13.82 3.91 16.26
C SER A 162 14.21 5.34 15.93
N ARG A 163 13.72 6.29 16.74
CA ARG A 163 14.01 7.73 16.62
C ARG A 163 13.56 8.37 15.31
N TRP A 164 12.78 7.68 14.50
CA TRP A 164 12.09 8.31 13.37
C TRP A 164 11.10 9.35 13.91
N VAL A 165 10.82 10.37 13.11
CA VAL A 165 10.04 11.52 13.53
C VAL A 165 8.80 11.65 12.67
N LEU A 166 7.63 11.68 13.32
CA LEU A 166 6.39 12.13 12.72
C LEU A 166 6.26 13.64 12.88
N LYS A 167 5.84 14.30 11.81
CA LYS A 167 5.48 15.71 11.78
C LYS A 167 4.10 15.86 11.17
N GLN A 168 3.21 16.59 11.82
CA GLN A 168 1.88 16.86 11.31
C GLN A 168 1.59 18.35 11.36
N ARG A 169 1.24 18.93 10.22
CA ARG A 169 0.84 20.32 10.06
C ARG A 169 -0.64 20.36 9.72
N ILE A 170 -1.37 21.29 10.34
CA ILE A 170 -2.81 21.45 10.20
C ILE A 170 -3.09 22.89 9.78
N ASP A 171 -3.86 23.11 8.72
CA ASP A 171 -4.37 24.41 8.25
C ASP A 171 -3.32 25.54 8.19
N SER A 172 -2.07 25.20 7.84
CA SER A 172 -0.92 26.12 7.82
C SER A 172 -0.49 26.67 9.20
N THR A 173 -1.02 26.10 10.29
CA THR A 173 -0.70 26.41 11.70
C THR A 173 0.48 25.58 12.23
N SER A 174 0.69 25.62 13.55
CA SER A 174 1.72 24.91 14.32
C SER A 174 1.86 23.42 13.95
N GLU A 175 3.11 22.94 13.87
CA GLU A 175 3.48 21.56 13.55
C GLU A 175 3.56 20.71 14.83
N ILE A 176 2.78 19.63 14.90
CA ILE A 176 2.92 18.59 15.92
C ILE A 176 4.09 17.70 15.53
N ARG A 177 4.98 17.43 16.49
CA ARG A 177 6.13 16.55 16.31
C ARG A 177 6.07 15.40 17.30
N TYR A 178 6.43 14.20 16.85
CA TYR A 178 6.58 13.02 17.70
C TYR A 178 7.79 12.19 17.28
N THR A 179 8.63 11.83 18.23
CA THR A 179 9.78 10.95 17.99
C THR A 179 9.46 9.54 18.46
N ILE A 180 9.59 8.57 17.56
CA ILE A 180 9.35 7.16 17.86
C ILE A 180 10.40 6.66 18.88
N PRO A 181 9.99 5.96 19.96
CA PRO A 181 10.91 5.48 20.99
C PRO A 181 12.03 4.62 20.44
N ASN A 182 13.19 4.70 21.10
CA ASN A 182 14.34 3.87 20.78
C ASN A 182 14.01 2.36 20.93
N GLY A 183 14.57 1.52 20.05
CA GLY A 183 14.30 0.08 20.01
C GLY A 183 12.98 -0.31 19.35
N THR A 184 12.30 0.60 18.65
CA THR A 184 11.03 0.30 17.97
C THR A 184 11.30 -0.33 16.60
N ARG A 185 10.96 -1.61 16.47
CA ARG A 185 11.03 -2.36 15.21
C ARG A 185 9.63 -2.71 14.74
N LEU A 186 9.31 -2.39 13.48
CA LEU A 186 8.03 -2.72 12.84
C LEU A 186 8.20 -3.95 11.94
N GLN A 187 7.50 -5.02 12.29
CA GLN A 187 7.57 -6.29 11.60
C GLN A 187 7.00 -6.21 10.19
N GLN A 188 7.44 -7.13 9.33
CA GLN A 188 6.92 -7.25 7.96
C GLN A 188 5.37 -7.32 7.93
N GLY A 189 4.75 -6.53 7.07
CA GLY A 189 3.29 -6.49 6.90
C GLY A 189 2.49 -5.99 8.10
N LYS A 190 3.14 -5.54 9.19
CA LYS A 190 2.45 -5.09 10.41
C LYS A 190 2.28 -3.57 10.47
N GLU A 191 1.34 -3.16 11.31
CA GLU A 191 0.99 -1.79 11.59
C GLU A 191 1.44 -1.35 12.99
N LEU A 192 1.88 -0.09 13.08
CA LEU A 192 2.10 0.63 14.34
C LEU A 192 1.12 1.80 14.40
N ARG A 193 0.30 1.85 15.46
CA ARG A 193 -0.58 2.99 15.71
C ARG A 193 -0.03 3.87 16.81
N ILE A 194 0.02 5.17 16.59
CA ILE A 194 0.41 6.15 17.59
C ILE A 194 -0.81 7.01 17.95
N TYR A 195 -1.36 6.81 19.14
CA TYR A 195 -2.52 7.54 19.65
C TYR A 195 -2.10 8.86 20.28
N SER A 196 -3.01 9.82 20.32
CA SER A 196 -2.86 11.03 21.13
C SER A 196 -3.12 10.76 22.61
N LYS A 197 -2.73 11.69 23.49
CA LYS A 197 -2.87 11.53 24.94
C LYS A 197 -4.32 11.28 25.37
N HIS A 198 -5.30 11.98 24.79
CA HIS A 198 -6.71 11.80 25.15
C HIS A 198 -7.27 10.44 24.76
N ASN A 199 -6.59 9.72 23.87
CA ASN A 199 -7.02 8.42 23.35
C ASN A 199 -6.07 7.30 23.78
N ALA A 200 -5.31 7.51 24.85
CA ALA A 200 -4.33 6.56 25.36
C ALA A 200 -4.98 5.27 25.90
N ASP A 201 -6.20 5.36 26.42
CA ASP A 201 -7.03 4.23 26.82
C ASP A 201 -7.26 3.25 25.67
N LEU A 202 -7.42 3.75 24.46
CA LEU A 202 -7.62 2.96 23.24
C LEU A 202 -6.35 2.26 22.76
N ALA A 203 -5.18 2.72 23.22
CA ALA A 203 -3.91 2.02 23.04
C ALA A 203 -3.73 0.85 24.02
N ASN A 204 -4.53 0.78 25.09
CA ASN A 204 -4.50 -0.29 26.09
C ASN A 204 -5.62 -1.32 25.89
N GLY A 205 -6.53 -1.08 24.94
CA GLY A 205 -7.69 -1.95 24.69
C GLY A 205 -7.37 -3.20 23.87
N SER A 206 -8.04 -4.32 24.19
CA SER A 206 -7.84 -5.64 23.58
C SER A 206 -8.30 -5.78 22.11
N ALA A 207 -8.88 -4.74 21.50
CA ALA A 207 -9.33 -4.77 20.10
C ALA A 207 -8.17 -4.46 19.13
N ILE A 208 -7.09 -5.23 19.26
CA ILE A 208 -5.95 -5.18 18.35
C ILE A 208 -6.31 -6.06 17.15
N SER A 209 -6.59 -5.45 15.99
CA SER A 209 -6.64 -6.19 14.74
C SER A 209 -5.34 -6.98 14.58
N ALA A 210 -5.39 -8.22 14.06
CA ALA A 210 -4.21 -9.08 13.88
C ALA A 210 -3.05 -8.43 13.10
N LEU A 211 -3.32 -7.32 12.39
CA LEU A 211 -2.34 -6.53 11.64
C LEU A 211 -1.57 -5.51 12.50
N VAL A 212 -2.13 -5.06 13.62
CA VAL A 212 -1.49 -4.07 14.50
C VAL A 212 -0.53 -4.79 15.45
N GLN A 213 0.76 -4.53 15.32
CA GLN A 213 1.79 -5.14 16.18
C GLN A 213 1.90 -4.40 17.51
N LYS A 214 1.90 -3.06 17.45
CA LYS A 214 2.17 -2.22 18.61
C LYS A 214 1.31 -0.97 18.57
N GLN A 215 0.96 -0.49 19.75
CA GLN A 215 0.33 0.80 19.96
C GLN A 215 1.26 1.67 20.82
N LEU A 216 1.39 2.93 20.45
CA LEU A 216 2.14 3.95 21.18
C LEU A 216 1.22 5.11 21.50
N VAL A 217 1.65 5.96 22.44
CA VAL A 217 0.93 7.17 22.81
C VAL A 217 1.88 8.35 22.73
N ASN A 218 1.51 9.36 21.94
CA ASN A 218 2.10 10.68 22.02
C ASN A 218 1.54 11.40 23.24
N LYS A 219 2.32 11.47 24.31
CA LYS A 219 1.91 12.04 25.60
C LYS A 219 1.99 13.57 25.63
N ASP A 220 2.60 14.18 24.61
CA ASP A 220 2.88 15.61 24.57
C ASP A 220 1.71 16.42 24.01
N VAL A 221 0.80 15.76 23.28
CA VAL A 221 -0.38 16.41 22.69
C VAL A 221 -1.67 15.70 23.08
N ALA A 222 -2.69 16.51 23.39
CA ALA A 222 -4.04 16.03 23.67
C ALA A 222 -4.65 15.29 22.47
N SER A 223 -4.42 15.82 21.26
CA SER A 223 -4.92 15.31 19.98
C SER A 223 -3.83 15.47 18.90
N TRP A 224 -3.86 14.63 17.87
CA TRP A 224 -3.16 14.86 16.61
C TRP A 224 -3.79 15.99 15.78
N GLY A 225 -4.93 16.50 16.24
CA GLY A 225 -5.60 17.65 15.68
C GLY A 225 -6.51 17.31 14.51
N VAL A 226 -7.35 18.29 14.16
CA VAL A 226 -8.42 18.21 13.16
C VAL A 226 -8.35 19.49 12.35
N GLY A 227 -8.54 19.40 11.05
CA GLY A 227 -8.53 20.55 10.15
C GLY A 227 -8.97 20.17 8.74
N ASP A 228 -9.05 21.18 7.89
CA ASP A 228 -9.41 21.03 6.49
C ASP A 228 -8.22 20.51 5.68
N ILE A 229 -7.01 20.97 5.96
CA ILE A 229 -5.77 20.56 5.31
C ILE A 229 -4.79 20.01 6.35
N ILE A 230 -4.50 18.71 6.26
CA ILE A 230 -3.59 18.01 7.16
C ILE A 230 -2.45 17.39 6.35
N GLU A 231 -1.24 17.87 6.57
CA GLU A 231 -0.01 17.31 6.01
C GLU A 231 0.76 16.55 7.09
N THR A 232 0.98 15.26 6.88
CA THR A 232 1.77 14.39 7.75
C THR A 232 3.01 13.90 7.03
N ARG A 233 4.18 13.95 7.68
CA ARG A 233 5.46 13.48 7.15
C ARG A 233 6.15 12.57 8.16
N LEU A 234 6.82 11.55 7.65
CA LEU A 234 7.63 10.62 8.40
C LEU A 234 9.09 10.77 7.97
N LEU A 235 9.94 11.14 8.92
CA LEU A 235 11.38 11.30 8.72
C LEU A 235 12.13 10.14 9.37
N ASN A 236 13.15 9.60 8.71
CA ASN A 236 14.03 8.62 9.31
C ASN A 236 14.96 9.25 10.36
N HIS A 237 15.80 8.44 11.00
CA HIS A 237 16.74 8.92 12.04
C HIS A 237 17.78 9.93 11.54
N ASN A 238 18.02 10.00 10.22
CA ASN A 238 18.89 11.00 9.58
C ASN A 238 18.15 12.29 9.22
N GLY A 239 16.83 12.34 9.42
CA GLY A 239 15.98 13.48 9.07
C GLY A 239 15.50 13.47 7.61
N GLU A 240 15.73 12.40 6.86
CA GLU A 240 15.25 12.28 5.47
C GLU A 240 13.78 11.84 5.44
N GLU A 241 12.99 12.43 4.55
CA GLU A 241 11.58 12.04 4.39
C GLU A 241 11.44 10.67 3.73
N GLU A 242 10.85 9.74 4.47
CA GLU A 242 10.53 8.37 4.05
C GLU A 242 9.10 8.25 3.52
N ALA A 243 8.17 9.01 4.10
CA ALA A 243 6.78 9.03 3.68
C ALA A 243 6.11 10.38 3.95
N SER A 244 5.12 10.72 3.13
CA SER A 244 4.22 11.87 3.31
C SER A 244 2.78 11.47 3.05
N TYR A 245 1.84 12.17 3.69
CA TYR A 245 0.42 11.91 3.61
C TYR A 245 -0.35 13.21 3.77
N LEU A 246 -1.14 13.57 2.76
CA LEU A 246 -1.98 14.76 2.73
C LEU A 246 -3.44 14.35 2.72
N GLN A 247 -4.23 14.92 3.62
CA GLN A 247 -5.70 14.91 3.61
C GLN A 247 -6.17 16.35 3.46
N SER A 248 -7.07 16.62 2.54
CA SER A 248 -7.61 17.95 2.29
C SER A 248 -9.11 17.88 2.02
N MET A 249 -9.88 18.74 2.69
CA MET A 249 -11.30 18.96 2.42
C MET A 249 -11.51 20.39 1.94
N GLU A 250 -12.07 20.54 0.75
CA GLU A 250 -12.44 21.85 0.19
C GLU A 250 -13.95 21.91 0.06
N LEU A 251 -14.63 22.74 0.86
CA LEU A 251 -16.08 22.95 0.75
C LEU A 251 -16.39 24.18 -0.11
N ARG A 252 -17.44 24.07 -0.93
CA ARG A 252 -18.07 25.21 -1.63
C ARG A 252 -19.56 25.20 -1.31
N LYS A 253 -20.06 26.29 -0.74
CA LYS A 253 -21.50 26.49 -0.56
C LYS A 253 -22.14 26.65 -1.94
N SER A 254 -23.26 25.97 -2.20
CA SER A 254 -24.05 26.29 -3.39
C SER A 254 -24.66 27.67 -3.20
N ASN A 255 -24.45 28.57 -4.16
CA ASN A 255 -25.17 29.84 -4.18
C ASN A 255 -26.66 29.53 -4.29
N MET A 256 -27.44 29.92 -3.28
CA MET A 256 -28.90 29.99 -3.35
C MET A 256 -29.32 31.15 -4.26
#